data_AF-M0A640-F1
#
_entry.id   AF-M0A640-F1
#
_cell.length_a   1.000
_cell.length_b   1.000
_cell.length_c   1.000
_cell.angle_alpha   90.00
_cell.angle_beta   90.00
_cell.angle_gamma   90.00
#
_symmetry.space_group_name_H-M   'P 1'
#
loop_
_entity.id
_entity.type
_entity.pdbx_description
1 polymer ?
#
loop_
_entity_poly.entity_id
_entity_poly.type
_entity_poly.pdbx_seq_one_letter_code
_entity_poly.pdbx_strand_id
1 'polypeptide(L)'
;TYEATDYLEGDGVTDDDIDELYGGLKETYYEPAAVDDRIAREWMRIPHFYRAFYVYQYATGISAALAIVDDVLPDGAGGEPDREAADDYLEFLQQGSREYPLELLQIAGVDMSSSEPIDRALATYGERLDELEELLS
;
A
#
# COMPACT_ATOMS: atom_id res chain seq x y z
N THR A 1 10.36 -5.49 15.16
CA THR A 1 9.65 -6.52 14.36
C THR A 1 9.30 -7.73 15.24
N TYR A 2 8.79 -7.49 16.44
CA TYR A 2 8.93 -8.42 17.56
C TYR A 2 7.61 -8.55 18.33
N GLU A 3 6.47 -8.83 17.66
CA GLU A 3 5.19 -8.98 18.37
C GLU A 3 4.26 -10.04 17.78
N ALA A 4 4.10 -10.13 16.44
CA ALA A 4 3.09 -11.04 15.87
C ALA A 4 3.42 -12.55 15.95
N THR A 5 4.70 -12.93 15.94
CA THR A 5 5.11 -14.34 15.96
C THR A 5 5.03 -14.96 17.34
N ASP A 6 5.15 -14.16 18.40
CA ASP A 6 5.14 -14.64 19.78
C ASP A 6 3.75 -15.20 20.16
N TYR A 7 2.67 -14.65 19.59
CA TYR A 7 1.32 -15.20 19.68
C TYR A 7 1.15 -16.56 18.98
N LEU A 8 2.03 -16.89 18.03
CA LEU A 8 1.98 -18.15 17.27
C LEU A 8 2.83 -19.25 17.90
N GLU A 9 3.73 -18.91 18.83
CA GLU A 9 4.61 -19.84 19.54
C GLU A 9 4.07 -20.12 20.95
N GLY A 10 2.90 -20.77 21.08
CA GLY A 10 2.27 -21.05 22.38
C GLY A 10 0.91 -21.78 22.32
N ASP A 11 0.19 -21.80 23.45
CA ASP A 11 -1.09 -22.50 23.76
C ASP A 11 -2.31 -22.11 22.87
N GLY A 12 -2.08 -21.48 21.72
CA GLY A 12 -3.10 -20.97 20.80
C GLY A 12 -3.34 -19.46 20.94
N VAL A 13 -4.03 -18.89 19.95
CA VAL A 13 -4.40 -17.46 19.90
C VAL A 13 -5.85 -17.32 20.36
N THR A 14 -6.11 -16.49 21.38
CA THR A 14 -7.45 -16.16 21.87
C THR A 14 -8.03 -14.94 21.17
N ASP A 15 -9.33 -14.68 21.36
CA ASP A 15 -9.98 -13.46 20.87
C ASP A 15 -9.47 -12.19 21.57
N ASP A 16 -9.17 -12.28 22.88
CA ASP A 16 -8.57 -11.18 23.63
C ASP A 16 -7.16 -10.81 23.09
N ASP A 17 -6.35 -11.81 22.70
CA ASP A 17 -5.03 -11.58 22.10
C ASP A 17 -5.14 -10.80 20.77
N ILE A 18 -6.15 -11.11 19.94
CA ILE A 18 -6.35 -10.43 18.65
C ILE A 18 -6.95 -9.04 18.85
N ASP A 19 -7.86 -8.86 19.81
CA ASP A 19 -8.38 -7.54 20.19
C ASP A 19 -7.25 -6.59 20.61
N GLU A 20 -6.31 -7.07 21.45
CA GLU A 20 -5.13 -6.31 21.88
C GLU A 20 -4.21 -5.97 20.70
N LEU A 21 -3.83 -6.96 19.90
CA LEU A 21 -2.94 -6.76 18.75
C LEU A 21 -3.55 -5.80 17.71
N TYR A 22 -4.81 -6.00 17.34
CA TYR A 22 -5.47 -5.16 16.35
C TYR A 22 -5.71 -3.75 16.88
N GLY A 23 -6.14 -3.61 18.14
CA GLY A 23 -6.30 -2.32 18.82
C GLY A 23 -4.99 -1.52 18.83
N GLY A 24 -3.89 -2.13 19.27
CA GLY A 24 -2.58 -1.47 19.31
C GLY A 24 -2.05 -1.04 17.94
N LEU A 25 -2.30 -1.84 16.90
CA LEU A 25 -2.00 -1.43 15.51
C LEU A 25 -2.84 -0.21 15.10
N LYS A 26 -4.13 -0.18 15.44
CA LYS A 26 -4.99 0.96 15.11
C LYS A 26 -4.54 2.23 15.83
N GLU A 27 -4.14 2.14 17.10
CA GLU A 27 -3.58 3.27 17.85
C GLU A 27 -2.30 3.79 17.19
N THR A 28 -1.40 2.88 16.81
CA THR A 28 -0.12 3.23 16.16
C THR A 28 -0.32 3.97 14.83
N TYR A 29 -1.24 3.51 13.98
CA TYR A 29 -1.44 4.07 12.63
C TYR A 29 -2.39 5.28 12.58
N TYR A 30 -3.21 5.49 13.61
CA TYR A 30 -4.28 6.50 13.56
C TYR A 30 -4.23 7.55 14.68
N GLU A 31 -3.17 7.62 15.49
CA GLU A 31 -3.00 8.73 16.45
C GLU A 31 -3.20 10.10 15.75
N PRO A 32 -4.00 11.03 16.32
CA PRO A 32 -4.62 11.05 17.65
C PRO A 32 -6.08 10.57 17.69
N ALA A 33 -6.55 9.82 16.70
CA ALA A 33 -7.93 9.31 16.68
C ALA A 33 -8.20 8.38 17.88
N ALA A 34 -9.41 8.46 18.43
CA ALA A 34 -9.83 7.58 19.52
C ALA A 34 -10.07 6.15 18.99
N VAL A 35 -9.42 5.17 19.62
CA VAL A 35 -9.65 3.75 19.40
C VAL A 35 -10.53 3.23 20.53
N ASP A 36 -11.74 2.77 20.21
CA ASP A 36 -12.69 2.20 21.17
C ASP A 36 -12.81 0.68 21.02
N ASP A 37 -13.55 0.03 21.92
CA ASP A 37 -13.77 -1.42 21.92
C ASP A 37 -14.37 -1.94 20.60
N ARG A 38 -15.08 -1.11 19.83
CA ARG A 38 -15.64 -1.50 18.52
C ARG A 38 -14.56 -1.51 17.45
N ILE A 39 -13.57 -0.64 17.55
CA ILE A 39 -12.40 -0.62 16.66
C ILE A 39 -11.45 -1.76 17.00
N ALA A 40 -11.21 -2.05 18.28
CA ALA A 40 -10.39 -3.20 18.69
C ALA A 40 -10.94 -4.51 18.09
N ARG A 41 -12.26 -4.64 17.97
CA ARG A 41 -12.95 -5.82 17.39
C ARG A 41 -13.22 -5.74 15.88
N GLU A 42 -12.70 -4.74 15.18
CA GLU A 42 -12.94 -4.57 13.74
C GLU A 42 -12.39 -5.74 12.92
N TRP A 43 -11.32 -6.41 13.38
CA TRP A 43 -10.76 -7.58 12.71
C TRP A 43 -11.80 -8.69 12.46
N MET A 44 -12.79 -8.85 13.36
CA MET A 44 -13.83 -9.88 13.26
C MET A 44 -14.73 -9.71 12.03
N ARG A 45 -14.81 -8.49 11.46
CA ARG A 45 -15.68 -8.16 10.32
C ARG A 45 -14.94 -7.96 9.00
N ILE A 46 -13.63 -8.23 8.93
CA ILE A 46 -12.83 -8.05 7.71
C ILE A 46 -12.81 -9.38 6.92
N PRO A 47 -13.54 -9.50 5.80
CA PRO A 47 -13.63 -10.77 5.07
C PRO A 47 -12.29 -11.20 4.46
N HIS A 48 -11.40 -10.24 4.18
CA HIS A 48 -10.09 -10.52 3.60
C HIS A 48 -9.13 -11.26 4.54
N PHE A 49 -9.37 -11.28 5.85
CA PHE A 49 -8.56 -12.06 6.79
C PHE A 49 -8.77 -13.58 6.64
N TYR A 50 -9.83 -13.99 5.96
CA TYR A 50 -10.05 -15.39 5.56
C TYR A 50 -9.38 -15.75 4.22
N ARG A 51 -8.57 -14.84 3.66
CA ARG A 51 -7.70 -15.08 2.49
C ARG A 51 -6.26 -14.77 2.88
N ALA A 52 -5.47 -15.83 3.02
CA ALA A 52 -4.08 -15.70 3.46
C ALA A 52 -3.30 -14.75 2.55
N PHE A 53 -2.67 -13.74 3.17
CA PHE A 53 -1.75 -12.79 2.53
C PHE A 53 -2.32 -12.05 1.31
N TYR A 54 -3.60 -11.72 1.28
CA TYR A 54 -4.19 -11.00 0.13
C TYR A 54 -4.05 -9.48 0.24
N VAL A 55 -4.28 -8.93 1.44
CA VAL A 55 -4.49 -7.47 1.62
C VAL A 55 -3.26 -6.61 1.30
N TYR A 56 -2.04 -7.14 1.46
CA TYR A 56 -0.82 -6.37 1.17
C TYR A 56 -0.74 -5.96 -0.31
N GLN A 57 -1.37 -6.72 -1.21
CA GLN A 57 -1.38 -6.48 -2.65
C GLN A 57 -2.01 -5.13 -3.01
N TYR A 58 -2.94 -4.62 -2.19
CA TYR A 58 -3.52 -3.30 -2.40
C TYR A 58 -2.49 -2.18 -2.19
N ALA A 59 -1.71 -2.26 -1.10
CA ALA A 59 -0.68 -1.28 -0.78
C ALA A 59 0.46 -1.31 -1.80
N THR A 60 0.93 -2.49 -2.16
CA THR A 60 1.97 -2.64 -3.19
C THR A 60 1.46 -2.24 -4.57
N GLY A 61 0.20 -2.55 -4.90
CA GLY A 61 -0.42 -2.22 -6.17
C GLY A 61 -0.61 -0.72 -6.38
N ILE A 62 -1.08 0.01 -5.37
CA ILE A 62 -1.19 1.48 -5.48
C ILE A 62 0.18 2.15 -5.54
N SER A 63 1.17 1.61 -4.81
CA SER A 63 2.54 2.13 -4.84
C SER A 63 3.16 1.99 -6.23
N ALA A 64 3.02 0.81 -6.85
CA ALA A 64 3.45 0.58 -8.23
C ALA A 64 2.72 1.50 -9.22
N ALA A 65 1.40 1.66 -9.06
CA ALA A 65 0.61 2.51 -9.95
C ALA A 65 1.04 3.99 -9.89
N LEU A 66 1.32 4.51 -8.70
CA LEU A 66 1.82 5.87 -8.53
C LEU A 66 3.20 6.04 -9.15
N ALA A 67 4.13 5.10 -8.92
CA ALA A 67 5.46 5.14 -9.54
C ALA A 67 5.37 5.17 -11.09
N ILE A 68 4.51 4.33 -11.69
CA ILE A 68 4.26 4.35 -13.14
C ILE A 68 3.70 5.71 -13.59
N VAL A 69 2.76 6.29 -12.83
CA VAL A 69 2.18 7.60 -13.17
C VAL A 69 3.24 8.69 -13.11
N ASP A 70 4.11 8.68 -12.10
CA ASP A 70 5.19 9.67 -11.94
C ASP A 70 6.21 9.55 -13.09
N ASP A 71 6.52 8.34 -13.55
CA ASP A 71 7.41 8.13 -14.70
C ASP A 71 6.74 8.57 -16.01
N VAL A 72 5.44 8.31 -16.20
CA VAL A 72 4.69 8.71 -17.40
C VAL A 72 4.41 10.22 -17.42
N LEU A 73 4.17 10.84 -16.27
CA LEU A 73 3.81 12.25 -16.11
C LEU A 73 4.75 12.94 -15.10
N PRO A 74 6.04 13.15 -15.44
CA PRO A 74 7.03 13.67 -14.51
C PRO A 74 6.74 15.10 -14.03
N ASP A 75 6.01 15.89 -14.84
CA ASP A 75 5.56 17.24 -14.50
C ASP A 75 4.13 17.28 -13.92
N GLY A 76 3.60 16.13 -13.50
CA GLY A 76 2.28 16.00 -12.89
C GLY A 76 1.10 16.07 -13.88
N ALA A 77 -0.11 16.15 -13.31
CA ALA A 77 -1.37 16.12 -14.06
C ALA A 77 -1.56 17.39 -14.91
N GLY A 78 -1.05 17.36 -16.15
CA GLY A 78 -1.08 18.47 -17.10
C GLY A 78 0.21 18.66 -17.88
N GLY A 79 1.29 17.98 -17.50
CA GLY A 79 2.54 17.89 -18.26
C GLY A 79 2.41 17.08 -19.55
N GLU A 80 3.40 17.22 -20.44
CA GLU A 80 3.53 16.33 -21.60
C GLU A 80 4.06 14.97 -21.10
N PRO A 81 3.46 13.84 -21.52
CA PRO A 81 3.92 12.54 -21.05
C PRO A 81 5.32 12.20 -21.56
N ASP A 82 6.11 11.56 -20.70
CA ASP A 82 7.31 10.85 -21.16
C ASP A 82 6.85 9.69 -22.06
N ARG A 83 7.25 9.74 -23.32
CA ARG A 83 6.80 8.77 -24.31
C ARG A 83 7.41 7.39 -24.11
N GLU A 84 8.64 7.32 -23.61
CA GLU A 84 9.30 6.05 -23.36
C GLU A 84 8.58 5.33 -22.21
N ALA A 85 8.36 6.01 -21.09
CA ALA A 85 7.61 5.45 -19.96
C ALA A 85 6.16 5.10 -20.32
N ALA A 86 5.51 5.91 -21.18
CA ALA A 86 4.16 5.61 -21.67
C ALA A 86 4.13 4.34 -22.55
N ASP A 87 5.11 4.16 -23.43
CA ASP A 87 5.23 2.98 -24.28
C ASP A 87 5.52 1.72 -23.44
N ASP A 88 6.39 1.82 -22.43
CA ASP A 88 6.69 0.77 -21.45
C ASP A 88 5.45 0.33 -20.67
N TYR A 89 4.65 1.30 -20.19
CA TYR A 89 3.36 1.00 -19.55
C TYR A 89 2.37 0.31 -20.51
N LEU A 90 2.31 0.74 -21.78
CA LEU A 90 1.48 0.08 -22.78
C LEU A 90 1.98 -1.34 -23.08
N GLU A 91 3.28 -1.59 -23.07
CA GLU A 91 3.84 -2.93 -23.21
C GLU A 91 3.43 -3.81 -22.02
N PHE A 92 3.58 -3.32 -20.79
CA PHE A 92 3.13 -4.00 -19.58
C PHE A 92 1.64 -4.41 -19.68
N LEU A 93 0.76 -3.50 -20.09
CA LEU A 93 -0.67 -3.79 -20.26
C LEU A 93 -0.95 -4.88 -21.31
N GLN A 94 -0.17 -4.90 -22.40
CA GLN A 94 -0.31 -5.91 -23.46
C GLN A 94 0.09 -7.32 -23.00
N GLN A 95 0.94 -7.46 -21.99
CA GLN A 95 1.31 -8.76 -21.44
C GLN A 95 0.16 -9.43 -20.69
N GLY A 96 -0.75 -8.66 -20.10
CA GLY A 96 -1.80 -9.19 -19.24
C GLY A 96 -1.23 -10.06 -18.11
N SER A 97 -1.91 -11.13 -17.73
CA SER A 97 -1.48 -12.04 -16.66
C SER A 97 -0.65 -13.23 -17.17
N ARG A 98 0.28 -13.00 -18.10
CA ARG A 98 1.05 -14.07 -18.79
C ARG A 98 2.38 -14.41 -18.12
N GLU A 99 2.89 -13.54 -17.26
CA GLU A 99 4.16 -13.70 -16.57
C GLU A 99 4.00 -13.35 -15.08
N TYR A 100 5.04 -13.58 -14.29
CA TYR A 100 5.04 -13.22 -12.87
C TYR A 100 4.91 -11.70 -12.65
N PRO A 101 4.17 -11.26 -11.61
CA PRO A 101 3.86 -9.84 -11.41
C PRO A 101 5.06 -8.91 -11.24
N LEU A 102 6.15 -9.37 -10.60
CA LEU A 102 7.34 -8.53 -10.37
C LEU A 102 8.07 -8.25 -11.69
N GLU A 103 8.18 -9.28 -12.53
CA GLU A 103 8.79 -9.24 -13.85
C GLU A 103 7.98 -8.37 -14.81
N LEU A 104 6.65 -8.44 -14.73
CA LEU A 104 5.78 -7.55 -15.49
C LEU A 104 5.94 -6.08 -15.09
N LEU A 105 6.01 -5.79 -13.79
CA LEU A 105 6.17 -4.41 -13.31
C LEU A 105 7.53 -3.80 -13.69
N GLN A 106 8.58 -4.63 -13.83
CA GLN A 106 9.87 -4.16 -14.36
C GLN A 106 9.78 -3.67 -15.80
N ILE A 107 8.86 -4.20 -16.62
CA ILE A 107 8.63 -3.68 -17.99
C ILE A 107 8.15 -2.23 -17.92
N ALA A 108 7.31 -1.89 -16.94
CA ALA A 108 6.83 -0.53 -16.70
C ALA A 108 7.78 0.31 -15.82
N GLY A 109 9.07 -0.09 -15.71
CA GLY A 109 10.08 0.66 -14.96
C GLY A 109 10.05 0.48 -13.43
N VAL A 110 9.16 -0.37 -12.87
CA VAL A 110 8.95 -0.48 -11.42
C VAL A 110 9.57 -1.74 -10.83
N ASP A 111 10.58 -1.57 -9.97
CA ASP A 111 11.17 -2.66 -9.17
C ASP A 111 10.55 -2.74 -7.77
N MET A 112 9.58 -3.64 -7.63
CA MET A 112 8.88 -3.94 -6.37
C MET A 112 9.70 -4.75 -5.37
N SER A 113 10.97 -5.10 -5.67
CA SER A 113 11.89 -5.71 -4.70
C SER A 113 12.64 -4.67 -3.86
N SER A 114 12.52 -3.39 -4.20
CA SER A 114 13.07 -2.25 -3.46
C SER A 114 11.98 -1.48 -2.69
N SER A 115 12.37 -0.58 -1.78
CA SER A 115 11.43 0.33 -1.08
C SER A 115 10.96 1.50 -1.96
N GLU A 116 11.69 1.78 -3.04
CA GLU A 116 11.52 2.98 -3.87
C GLU A 116 10.07 3.23 -4.31
N PRO A 117 9.28 2.24 -4.79
CA PRO A 117 7.90 2.50 -5.21
C PRO A 117 7.00 2.95 -4.05
N ILE A 118 7.26 2.48 -2.83
CA ILE A 118 6.52 2.86 -1.63
C ILE A 118 6.93 4.28 -1.21
N ASP A 119 8.22 4.58 -1.24
CA ASP A 119 8.77 5.89 -0.87
C ASP A 119 8.22 6.99 -1.81
N ARG A 120 8.15 6.72 -3.13
CA ARG A 120 7.50 7.62 -4.10
C ARG A 120 6.02 7.83 -3.81
N ALA A 121 5.27 6.75 -3.54
CA ALA A 121 3.85 6.87 -3.22
C ALA A 121 3.58 7.73 -1.98
N LEU A 122 4.43 7.61 -0.95
CA LEU A 122 4.37 8.44 0.25
C LEU A 122 4.74 9.90 -0.05
N ALA A 123 5.73 10.14 -0.90
CA ALA A 123 6.09 11.50 -1.35
C ALA A 123 4.92 12.16 -2.09
N THR A 124 4.32 11.47 -3.06
CA THR A 124 3.14 11.97 -3.79
C THR A 124 1.96 12.23 -2.85
N TYR A 125 1.73 11.37 -1.85
CA TYR A 125 0.71 11.65 -0.83
C TYR A 125 1.02 12.91 -0.02
N GLY A 126 2.27 13.11 0.38
CA GLY A 126 2.73 14.31 1.09
C GLY A 126 2.49 15.59 0.29
N GLU A 127 2.88 15.62 -0.98
CA GLU A 127 2.66 16.78 -1.86
C GLU A 127 1.17 17.15 -1.96
N ARG A 128 0.29 16.15 -2.09
CA ARG A 128 -1.16 16.40 -2.18
C ARG A 128 -1.75 16.87 -0.85
N LEU A 129 -1.16 16.51 0.29
CA LEU A 129 -1.53 17.07 1.59
C LEU A 129 -1.10 18.55 1.67
N ASP A 130 0.13 18.87 1.27
CA ASP A 130 0.62 20.25 1.25
C ASP A 130 -0.26 21.14 0.35
N GLU A 131 -0.59 20.68 -0.86
CA GLU A 131 -1.53 21.38 -1.76
C GLU A 131 -2.90 21.61 -1.11
N LEU A 132 -3.42 20.60 -0.40
CA LEU A 132 -4.70 20.72 0.29
C LEU A 132 -4.62 21.75 1.43
N GLU A 133 -3.54 21.77 2.21
CA GLU A 133 -3.32 22.73 3.28
C GLU A 133 -3.27 24.17 2.73
N GLU A 134 -2.56 24.40 1.62
CA GLU A 134 -2.50 25.70 0.95
C GLU A 134 -3.88 26.18 0.50
N LEU A 135 -4.69 25.30 -0.09
CA LEU A 135 -6.05 25.62 -0.55
C LEU A 135 -7.03 25.94 0.59
N LEU A 136 -6.75 25.46 1.80
CA LEU A 136 -7.58 25.69 2.99
C LEU A 136 -7.11 26.88 3.84
N SER A 137 -5.92 27.41 3.57
CA SER A 137 -5.34 28.59 4.25
C SER A 137 -5.93 29.92 3.79
#